data_AF-A0A9D9BDH8-F1
#
_entry.id   AF-A0A9D9BDH8-F1
#
_cell.length_a   1.000
_cell.length_b   1.000
_cell.length_c   1.000
_cell.angle_alpha   90.00
_cell.angle_beta   90.00
_cell.angle_gamma   90.00
#
_symmetry.space_group_name_H-M   'P 1'
#
loop_
_entity.id
_entity.type
_entity.pdbx_description
1 polymer ?
#
loop_
_entity_poly.entity_id
_entity_poly.type
_entity_poly.pdbx_seq_one_letter_code
_entity_poly.pdbx_strand_id
1 'polypeptide(L)'
;MANDTENRENTSSPDGGDTTETRTTLNSDSYVHSGLLDNSDQKLDKAHDYHLDQDMGESMEQVNANLHLGSDKSAPLQNQDNPDAPSGRVAVDQDASESEGTETTDTSDEISVAVNSIEQNGHETVSETGSNDSASSDMSASLLGATSPSADFKVVNTESSENAGTGSNGAEVQTSQTQADDEGTQSEAVASDLSPVVDIDASTDGVDENAEIGASTGIQASADVTEGADVTYSLVDDAGGLFSIDPETGVVSVAGELDAETAGSHEITVLATASDGATQTETFTIAIRDVNEFDVSDIQETGETVTGISEDAAGGSATGISVFADDQDVSDSVSYSIDDPRFVIDENGVVSIAEDAVFDAETEGTVSFTVTATSTDGSESTQVFDLNVTDVDEADVSAVTDTDGSANTIAENAGEGASTGVTVSATDSDITDSVTYTVDDARFEVA
;
A
#
# COMPACT_ATOMS: atom_id res chain seq x y z
N MET A 1 -39.91 -39.76 64.85
CA MET A 1 -38.47 -40.12 64.79
C MET A 1 -37.73 -38.92 64.25
N ALA A 2 -36.46 -38.73 64.63
CA ALA A 2 -35.58 -37.76 63.96
C ALA A 2 -35.15 -38.32 62.58
N ASN A 3 -34.56 -37.55 61.66
CA ASN A 3 -34.06 -36.17 61.77
C ASN A 3 -34.26 -35.43 60.43
N ASP A 4 -34.40 -34.10 60.46
CA ASP A 4 -34.45 -33.24 59.26
C ASP A 4 -33.77 -31.89 59.58
N THR A 5 -32.83 -31.44 58.74
CA THR A 5 -31.81 -30.40 59.04
C THR A 5 -31.00 -30.11 57.76
N GLU A 6 -30.64 -28.90 57.30
CA GLU A 6 -31.05 -27.48 57.43
C GLU A 6 -30.60 -26.79 56.09
N ASN A 7 -30.98 -25.57 55.66
CA ASN A 7 -30.73 -24.20 56.15
C ASN A 7 -31.70 -23.25 55.37
N ARG A 8 -32.14 -22.04 55.79
CA ARG A 8 -31.50 -20.76 56.21
C ARG A 8 -30.97 -19.88 55.05
N GLU A 9 -31.19 -18.55 55.01
CA GLU A 9 -31.81 -17.60 55.97
C GLU A 9 -32.81 -16.61 55.33
N ASN A 10 -33.64 -15.99 56.18
CA ASN A 10 -34.22 -14.65 55.97
C ASN A 10 -34.43 -13.98 57.35
N THR A 11 -34.19 -12.68 57.46
CA THR A 11 -34.14 -11.88 58.70
C THR A 11 -35.03 -10.64 58.54
N SER A 12 -36.14 -10.49 59.28
CA SER A 12 -36.30 -10.16 60.72
C SER A 12 -36.31 -8.65 61.03
N SER A 13 -37.13 -8.27 62.03
CA SER A 13 -37.49 -6.90 62.46
C SER A 13 -38.10 -7.02 63.88
N PRO A 14 -38.37 -5.97 64.69
CA PRO A 14 -38.15 -4.52 64.49
C PRO A 14 -37.50 -3.80 65.72
N ASP A 15 -37.69 -2.47 65.80
CA ASP A 15 -37.86 -1.63 67.01
C ASP A 15 -36.68 -0.79 67.61
N GLY A 16 -37.02 0.47 67.95
CA GLY A 16 -36.58 1.21 69.14
C GLY A 16 -35.16 1.82 69.26
N GLY A 17 -35.07 3.16 69.31
CA GLY A 17 -33.96 3.84 70.01
C GLY A 17 -33.58 5.26 69.54
N ASP A 18 -33.62 6.23 70.46
CA ASP A 18 -33.00 7.56 70.32
C ASP A 18 -31.79 7.65 71.28
N THR A 19 -30.62 8.10 70.81
CA THR A 19 -29.72 8.99 71.57
C THR A 19 -28.51 9.51 70.75
N THR A 20 -28.37 10.84 70.72
CA THR A 20 -27.12 11.65 70.71
C THR A 20 -25.77 11.08 70.23
N GLU A 21 -25.11 11.83 69.32
CA GLU A 21 -23.71 12.26 69.51
C GLU A 21 -23.48 13.68 68.95
N THR A 22 -22.42 14.36 69.41
CA THR A 22 -21.95 15.69 68.97
C THR A 22 -20.45 15.59 68.72
N ARG A 23 -19.84 16.14 67.65
CA ARG A 23 -19.41 17.55 67.44
C ARG A 23 -18.55 17.55 66.16
N THR A 24 -18.33 18.64 65.41
CA THR A 24 -17.50 19.80 65.81
C THR A 24 -17.74 20.97 64.83
N THR A 25 -17.54 22.21 65.30
CA THR A 25 -17.78 23.46 64.56
C THR A 25 -16.54 24.00 63.83
N LEU A 26 -16.75 24.80 62.78
CA LEU A 26 -16.17 26.16 62.69
C LEU A 26 -17.04 27.05 61.78
N ASN A 27 -16.81 28.37 61.80
CA ASN A 27 -17.84 29.36 61.45
C ASN A 27 -17.28 30.63 60.74
N SER A 28 -18.10 31.17 59.82
CA SER A 28 -18.22 32.59 59.39
C SER A 28 -17.01 33.56 59.40
N ASP A 29 -16.75 34.20 58.25
CA ASP A 29 -16.44 35.63 58.11
C ASP A 29 -16.60 36.07 56.62
N SER A 30 -16.56 37.35 56.19
CA SER A 30 -17.31 38.56 56.61
C SER A 30 -16.90 39.78 55.75
N TYR A 31 -17.89 40.55 55.25
CA TYR A 31 -17.82 41.97 54.83
C TYR A 31 -17.04 42.47 53.57
N VAL A 32 -17.81 42.64 52.47
CA VAL A 32 -17.96 43.81 51.54
C VAL A 32 -16.78 44.60 50.90
N HIS A 33 -16.93 44.87 49.59
CA HIS A 33 -16.89 46.26 49.05
C HIS A 33 -17.76 46.42 47.78
N SER A 34 -17.98 47.66 47.32
CA SER A 34 -18.84 48.08 46.19
C SER A 34 -18.16 48.01 44.80
N GLY A 35 -18.85 48.05 43.64
CA GLY A 35 -20.31 48.15 43.35
C GLY A 35 -20.61 48.99 42.08
N LEU A 36 -21.90 49.32 41.86
CA LEU A 36 -22.49 50.25 40.84
C LEU A 36 -22.71 49.73 39.39
N LEU A 37 -23.63 50.43 38.70
CA LEU A 37 -24.11 50.27 37.31
C LEU A 37 -24.93 48.99 37.08
N ASP A 38 -26.25 48.94 37.31
CA ASP A 38 -27.41 49.75 36.82
C ASP A 38 -28.02 49.19 35.52
N ASN A 39 -29.35 49.18 35.45
CA ASN A 39 -30.16 48.39 34.52
C ASN A 39 -31.32 49.23 33.98
N SER A 40 -31.11 49.86 32.80
CA SER A 40 -32.09 50.74 32.18
C SER A 40 -32.60 50.20 30.84
N ASP A 41 -33.79 49.60 30.90
CA ASP A 41 -34.77 49.49 29.81
C ASP A 41 -34.73 50.67 28.83
N GLN A 42 -34.60 50.39 27.52
CA GLN A 42 -35.54 50.88 26.49
C GLN A 42 -35.57 49.97 25.25
N LYS A 43 -36.74 49.35 25.01
CA LYS A 43 -37.36 49.03 23.70
C LYS A 43 -36.62 48.06 22.76
N LEU A 44 -37.24 46.95 22.35
CA LEU A 44 -38.39 46.82 21.44
C LEU A 44 -38.15 47.28 19.99
N ASP A 45 -38.47 46.34 19.11
CA ASP A 45 -38.83 46.44 17.70
C ASP A 45 -37.74 46.66 16.65
N LYS A 46 -37.42 45.55 15.95
CA LYS A 46 -37.21 45.55 14.50
C LYS A 46 -37.45 44.16 13.89
N ALA A 47 -38.70 43.71 13.97
CA ALA A 47 -39.17 42.57 13.17
C ALA A 47 -39.79 43.10 11.86
N HIS A 48 -38.94 43.36 10.87
CA HIS A 48 -39.31 43.54 9.47
C HIS A 48 -38.40 42.63 8.65
N ASP A 49 -38.91 41.52 8.12
CA ASP A 49 -39.73 41.52 6.90
C ASP A 49 -38.89 41.99 5.71
N TYR A 50 -38.27 41.03 5.03
CA TYR A 50 -37.78 41.20 3.68
C TYR A 50 -38.50 40.17 2.80
N HIS A 51 -39.39 40.71 1.97
CA HIS A 51 -40.39 39.95 1.25
C HIS A 51 -39.78 39.13 0.10
N LEU A 52 -40.43 38.01 -0.22
CA LEU A 52 -40.23 37.28 -1.46
C LEU A 52 -40.85 38.07 -2.63
N ASP A 53 -40.02 38.47 -3.60
CA ASP A 53 -40.30 38.70 -5.03
C ASP A 53 -38.90 38.65 -5.71
N GLN A 54 -38.58 37.77 -6.66
CA GLN A 54 -39.13 37.58 -8.02
C GLN A 54 -38.69 38.65 -9.05
N ASP A 55 -38.17 38.11 -10.17
CA ASP A 55 -37.92 38.71 -11.49
C ASP A 55 -36.63 39.55 -11.69
N MET A 56 -36.15 39.54 -12.96
CA MET A 56 -34.86 40.00 -13.48
C MET A 56 -33.64 39.25 -12.88
N GLY A 57 -32.95 38.36 -13.61
CA GLY A 57 -32.96 38.08 -15.04
C GLY A 57 -31.84 38.85 -15.77
N GLU A 58 -31.15 38.16 -16.69
CA GLU A 58 -29.81 38.52 -17.21
C GLU A 58 -28.70 38.37 -16.13
N SER A 59 -27.54 37.74 -16.37
CA SER A 59 -26.90 37.34 -17.64
C SER A 59 -26.47 35.86 -17.68
N MET A 60 -27.02 35.09 -18.63
CA MET A 60 -26.43 33.85 -19.15
C MET A 60 -26.36 33.96 -20.69
N GLU A 61 -25.40 34.73 -21.22
CA GLU A 61 -25.08 34.65 -22.65
C GLU A 61 -23.66 35.15 -22.97
N GLN A 62 -23.00 34.46 -23.91
CA GLN A 62 -21.79 34.86 -24.65
C GLN A 62 -20.50 35.00 -23.79
N VAL A 63 -19.33 34.47 -24.17
CA VAL A 63 -18.76 33.95 -25.44
C VAL A 63 -17.91 32.70 -25.05
N ASN A 64 -17.77 31.59 -25.80
CA ASN A 64 -17.89 31.36 -27.25
C ASN A 64 -18.47 29.97 -27.57
N ALA A 65 -19.13 29.81 -28.71
CA ALA A 65 -19.53 28.50 -29.24
C ALA A 65 -18.96 28.30 -30.66
N ASN A 66 -18.21 27.22 -30.88
CA ASN A 66 -17.72 26.87 -32.23
C ASN A 66 -18.87 26.32 -33.08
N LEU A 67 -19.33 27.15 -34.02
CA LEU A 67 -20.50 26.90 -34.86
C LEU A 67 -20.30 25.71 -35.82
N HIS A 68 -21.20 24.73 -35.76
CA HIS A 68 -21.38 23.71 -36.80
C HIS A 68 -22.74 23.88 -37.52
N LEU A 69 -22.75 24.78 -38.51
CA LEU A 69 -23.72 24.90 -39.61
C LEU A 69 -22.96 25.58 -40.76
N GLY A 70 -23.11 25.25 -42.04
CA GLY A 70 -24.09 24.38 -42.70
C GLY A 70 -24.49 25.05 -44.03
N SER A 71 -24.19 24.43 -45.17
CA SER A 71 -24.33 25.10 -46.48
C SER A 71 -25.07 24.25 -47.51
N ASP A 72 -26.40 24.20 -47.39
CA ASP A 72 -27.29 23.59 -48.37
C ASP A 72 -27.42 24.46 -49.65
N LYS A 73 -27.36 23.83 -50.83
CA LYS A 73 -27.92 24.41 -52.06
C LYS A 73 -28.18 23.34 -53.13
N SER A 74 -29.31 23.48 -53.82
CA SER A 74 -30.04 22.33 -54.35
C SER A 74 -29.97 22.15 -55.88
N ALA A 75 -29.94 20.87 -56.31
CA ALA A 75 -30.50 20.34 -57.56
C ALA A 75 -29.82 20.75 -58.91
N PRO A 76 -30.13 20.10 -60.06
CA PRO A 76 -31.04 18.95 -60.28
C PRO A 76 -30.42 17.72 -60.99
N LEU A 77 -31.22 16.65 -61.12
CA LEU A 77 -30.94 15.47 -61.96
C LEU A 77 -31.32 15.70 -63.44
N GLN A 78 -30.52 15.19 -64.39
CA GLN A 78 -31.05 14.62 -65.66
C GLN A 78 -30.05 13.74 -66.45
N ASN A 79 -30.31 12.43 -66.42
CA ASN A 79 -30.32 11.44 -67.51
C ASN A 79 -29.65 11.75 -68.88
N GLN A 80 -28.82 10.83 -69.39
CA GLN A 80 -28.90 10.31 -70.79
C GLN A 80 -28.19 8.95 -70.99
N ASP A 81 -28.97 8.01 -71.55
CA ASP A 81 -28.69 7.03 -72.62
C ASP A 81 -27.77 5.77 -72.47
N ASN A 82 -28.35 4.69 -73.01
CA ASN A 82 -27.90 3.29 -73.25
C ASN A 82 -27.07 3.22 -74.59
N PRO A 83 -26.60 2.08 -75.19
CA PRO A 83 -26.94 0.67 -74.91
C PRO A 83 -25.85 -0.44 -75.11
N ASP A 84 -26.35 -1.69 -75.05
CA ASP A 84 -25.92 -2.93 -75.72
C ASP A 84 -25.13 -4.04 -74.96
N ALA A 85 -25.46 -5.28 -75.35
CA ALA A 85 -25.07 -6.59 -74.79
C ALA A 85 -25.11 -7.63 -75.96
N PRO A 86 -25.29 -8.97 -75.81
CA PRO A 86 -25.07 -9.90 -74.69
C PRO A 86 -24.27 -11.18 -75.10
N SER A 87 -24.25 -12.20 -74.23
CA SER A 87 -24.07 -13.68 -74.46
C SER A 87 -22.82 -14.31 -73.83
N GLY A 88 -22.87 -15.49 -73.19
CA GLY A 88 -24.02 -16.31 -72.75
C GLY A 88 -23.75 -17.83 -72.74
N ARG A 89 -24.64 -18.61 -72.07
CA ARG A 89 -24.74 -20.10 -72.05
C ARG A 89 -23.61 -20.85 -71.29
N VAL A 90 -23.81 -22.07 -70.76
CA VAL A 90 -24.99 -22.97 -70.67
C VAL A 90 -24.93 -23.80 -69.36
N ALA A 91 -26.05 -24.39 -68.93
CA ALA A 91 -26.15 -25.23 -67.72
C ALA A 91 -25.87 -26.72 -68.01
N VAL A 92 -25.75 -27.55 -66.96
CA VAL A 92 -26.52 -28.81 -66.79
C VAL A 92 -26.37 -29.32 -65.34
N ASP A 93 -27.39 -30.06 -64.90
CA ASP A 93 -27.59 -30.70 -63.59
C ASP A 93 -27.13 -32.17 -63.63
N GLN A 94 -26.63 -32.75 -62.51
CA GLN A 94 -26.99 -34.12 -62.04
C GLN A 94 -26.16 -34.70 -60.87
N ASP A 95 -26.91 -35.19 -59.87
CA ASP A 95 -26.77 -36.49 -59.17
C ASP A 95 -25.55 -36.77 -58.25
N ALA A 96 -25.61 -37.90 -57.53
CA ALA A 96 -24.95 -38.12 -56.24
C ALA A 96 -24.08 -39.41 -56.13
N SER A 97 -23.73 -39.78 -54.89
CA SER A 97 -23.14 -41.03 -54.36
C SER A 97 -21.60 -41.18 -54.23
N GLU A 98 -21.20 -41.53 -53.00
CA GLU A 98 -20.20 -42.53 -52.57
C GLU A 98 -18.79 -42.60 -53.19
N SER A 99 -17.76 -42.39 -52.36
CA SER A 99 -16.65 -43.36 -52.21
C SER A 99 -15.78 -43.13 -50.97
N GLU A 100 -15.03 -44.16 -50.56
CA GLU A 100 -14.05 -44.17 -49.46
C GLU A 100 -12.60 -44.04 -49.96
N GLY A 101 -11.64 -43.87 -49.04
CA GLY A 101 -10.18 -43.99 -49.27
C GLY A 101 -9.45 -42.64 -49.26
N THR A 102 -8.63 -42.26 -48.28
CA THR A 102 -7.39 -42.84 -47.68
C THR A 102 -6.14 -42.77 -48.56
N GLU A 103 -5.02 -42.40 -47.93
CA GLU A 103 -3.61 -42.30 -48.41
C GLU A 103 -3.12 -40.91 -48.86
N THR A 104 -1.92 -40.40 -48.52
CA THR A 104 -0.97 -40.50 -47.38
C THR A 104 0.28 -39.67 -47.74
N THR A 105 0.75 -38.82 -46.83
CA THR A 105 2.16 -38.37 -46.67
C THR A 105 2.27 -37.91 -45.21
N ASP A 106 2.97 -38.53 -44.28
CA ASP A 106 4.19 -39.35 -44.29
C ASP A 106 5.50 -38.57 -44.56
N THR A 107 6.10 -38.13 -43.45
CA THR A 107 7.50 -38.39 -43.06
C THR A 107 7.58 -38.08 -41.56
N SER A 108 7.75 -39.07 -40.67
CA SER A 108 9.02 -39.65 -40.16
C SER A 108 9.69 -38.80 -39.06
N ASP A 109 10.34 -39.33 -38.00
CA ASP A 109 10.39 -40.64 -37.27
C ASP A 109 11.27 -40.39 -36.01
N GLU A 110 11.21 -41.03 -34.83
CA GLU A 110 10.36 -42.07 -34.19
C GLU A 110 9.61 -41.42 -32.96
N ILE A 111 8.88 -42.02 -31.99
CA ILE A 111 8.82 -43.34 -31.32
C ILE A 111 10.06 -43.55 -30.38
N SER A 112 10.10 -44.28 -29.24
CA SER A 112 9.21 -45.20 -28.48
C SER A 112 9.28 -44.87 -26.94
N VAL A 113 8.23 -44.99 -26.08
CA VAL A 113 7.53 -46.19 -25.51
C VAL A 113 8.42 -47.00 -24.50
N ALA A 114 8.01 -47.37 -23.27
CA ALA A 114 6.74 -47.17 -22.52
C ALA A 114 6.78 -47.52 -21.00
N VAL A 115 5.60 -47.35 -20.37
CA VAL A 115 5.09 -47.42 -18.97
C VAL A 115 5.41 -48.59 -17.99
N ASN A 116 5.34 -48.22 -16.70
CA ASN A 116 4.73 -48.86 -15.49
C ASN A 116 4.98 -50.32 -15.07
N SER A 117 5.33 -50.50 -13.77
CA SER A 117 4.81 -51.50 -12.78
C SER A 117 5.69 -51.53 -11.50
N ILE A 118 5.26 -51.85 -10.26
CA ILE A 118 3.94 -51.83 -9.56
C ILE A 118 4.16 -51.99 -8.03
N GLU A 119 3.30 -51.38 -7.19
CA GLU A 119 2.91 -51.70 -5.78
C GLU A 119 3.86 -51.90 -4.56
N GLN A 120 3.62 -51.04 -3.54
CA GLN A 120 3.25 -51.32 -2.12
C GLN A 120 4.25 -51.79 -1.02
N ASN A 121 3.86 -51.40 0.22
CA ASN A 121 4.34 -51.75 1.57
C ASN A 121 5.65 -51.10 2.07
N GLY A 122 5.75 -50.61 3.32
CA GLY A 122 4.72 -50.42 4.37
C GLY A 122 5.27 -50.44 5.81
N HIS A 123 4.40 -50.09 6.77
CA HIS A 123 4.57 -50.18 8.25
C HIS A 123 5.36 -49.08 8.98
N GLU A 124 5.09 -48.97 10.29
CA GLU A 124 5.41 -47.85 11.18
C GLU A 124 6.61 -48.15 12.11
N THR A 125 7.16 -47.14 12.79
CA THR A 125 7.32 -47.16 14.26
C THR A 125 7.67 -45.77 14.83
N VAL A 126 7.49 -45.62 16.15
CA VAL A 126 7.66 -44.37 16.93
C VAL A 126 8.89 -44.48 17.84
N SER A 127 9.28 -43.37 18.52
CA SER A 127 10.24 -43.28 19.65
C SER A 127 11.73 -43.23 19.26
N GLU A 128 12.66 -42.66 20.04
CA GLU A 128 12.57 -41.84 21.26
C GLU A 128 13.88 -41.06 21.49
N THR A 129 13.85 -39.94 22.23
CA THR A 129 15.03 -39.22 22.79
C THR A 129 16.07 -38.65 21.79
N GLY A 130 16.93 -37.69 22.15
CA GLY A 130 16.90 -36.79 23.32
C GLY A 130 18.28 -36.32 23.80
N SER A 131 18.50 -35.00 23.76
CA SER A 131 19.55 -34.21 24.44
C SER A 131 21.00 -34.26 23.91
N ASN A 132 21.70 -33.13 24.15
CA ASN A 132 23.16 -32.94 24.24
C ASN A 132 23.99 -33.03 22.93
N ASP A 133 25.19 -32.42 22.84
CA ASP A 133 25.73 -31.18 23.44
C ASP A 133 26.99 -30.78 22.63
N SER A 134 27.38 -29.52 22.77
CA SER A 134 28.55 -28.82 22.25
C SER A 134 29.88 -29.60 22.34
N ALA A 135 30.52 -29.94 21.21
CA ALA A 135 31.96 -30.27 21.18
C ALA A 135 32.65 -30.18 19.80
N SER A 136 33.68 -29.33 19.73
CA SER A 136 35.03 -29.62 19.20
C SER A 136 35.26 -30.14 17.76
N SER A 137 35.87 -29.25 16.96
CA SER A 137 37.16 -29.44 16.24
C SER A 137 37.34 -30.38 15.03
N ASP A 138 37.94 -29.76 13.99
CA ASP A 138 39.06 -30.25 13.15
C ASP A 138 38.77 -31.01 11.82
N MET A 139 39.81 -31.02 10.97
CA MET A 139 39.94 -31.54 9.60
C MET A 139 39.21 -30.72 8.51
N SER A 140 39.71 -30.56 7.27
CA SER A 140 40.84 -31.22 6.59
C SER A 140 41.72 -30.23 5.80
N ALA A 141 42.93 -30.64 5.42
CA ALA A 141 43.85 -29.82 4.62
C ALA A 141 43.94 -30.24 3.13
N SER A 142 44.45 -29.31 2.30
CA SER A 142 45.13 -29.54 1.01
C SER A 142 44.33 -30.05 -0.21
N LEU A 143 44.20 -29.19 -1.23
CA LEU A 143 44.69 -29.55 -2.58
C LEU A 143 45.25 -28.35 -3.36
N LEU A 144 46.11 -28.66 -4.34
CA LEU A 144 46.94 -27.77 -5.16
C LEU A 144 46.16 -27.07 -6.30
N GLY A 145 46.64 -25.90 -6.75
CA GLY A 145 46.23 -25.34 -8.05
C GLY A 145 46.59 -23.86 -8.28
N ALA A 146 47.81 -23.57 -8.74
CA ALA A 146 48.25 -22.19 -8.99
C ALA A 146 48.56 -21.91 -10.48
N THR A 147 48.03 -20.81 -11.02
CA THR A 147 48.55 -20.11 -12.22
C THR A 147 48.20 -18.63 -12.17
N SER A 148 49.19 -17.74 -12.34
CA SER A 148 49.01 -16.31 -12.63
C SER A 148 50.31 -15.76 -13.26
N PRO A 149 50.25 -14.96 -14.34
CA PRO A 149 51.46 -14.46 -15.03
C PRO A 149 51.91 -13.06 -14.56
N SER A 150 53.23 -12.94 -14.39
CA SER A 150 54.10 -11.74 -14.36
C SER A 150 53.54 -10.30 -14.45
N ALA A 151 54.06 -9.46 -13.56
CA ALA A 151 54.68 -8.18 -13.93
C ALA A 151 56.02 -8.02 -13.18
N ASP A 152 57.01 -7.37 -13.79
CA ASP A 152 58.38 -7.22 -13.25
C ASP A 152 58.52 -6.03 -12.31
N PHE A 153 59.19 -6.21 -11.16
CA PHE A 153 59.92 -5.12 -10.50
C PHE A 153 61.25 -5.62 -9.91
N LYS A 154 62.34 -4.89 -10.16
CA LYS A 154 63.70 -5.41 -10.05
C LYS A 154 64.56 -4.62 -9.07
N VAL A 155 64.46 -4.97 -7.79
CA VAL A 155 65.37 -4.49 -6.74
C VAL A 155 66.67 -5.29 -6.78
N VAL A 156 67.81 -4.60 -6.78
CA VAL A 156 69.14 -5.24 -6.66
C VAL A 156 69.63 -5.14 -5.23
N ASN A 157 69.71 -6.28 -4.56
CA ASN A 157 70.29 -6.44 -3.22
C ASN A 157 71.80 -6.72 -3.30
N THR A 158 72.59 -6.21 -2.35
CA THR A 158 73.87 -6.80 -1.94
C THR A 158 74.12 -6.53 -0.47
N GLU A 159 74.55 -7.56 0.25
CA GLU A 159 74.50 -7.66 1.71
C GLU A 159 75.79 -7.21 2.41
N SER A 160 75.70 -6.93 3.71
CA SER A 160 76.84 -6.85 4.61
C SER A 160 77.12 -8.23 5.22
N SER A 161 78.40 -8.60 5.37
CA SER A 161 78.81 -9.84 6.05
C SER A 161 80.04 -9.57 6.91
N GLU A 162 79.98 -9.93 8.18
CA GLU A 162 81.06 -9.71 9.15
C GLU A 162 82.03 -10.90 9.22
N ASN A 163 83.34 -10.62 9.24
CA ASN A 163 84.27 -11.38 10.09
C ASN A 163 85.53 -10.56 10.43
N ALA A 164 86.22 -10.95 11.52
CA ALA A 164 87.26 -10.16 12.18
C ALA A 164 88.71 -10.47 11.72
N GLY A 165 89.67 -9.56 11.98
CA GLY A 165 91.09 -9.89 11.83
C GLY A 165 92.13 -8.74 11.85
N THR A 166 92.34 -8.09 12.99
CA THR A 166 93.61 -7.47 13.47
C THR A 166 94.73 -7.06 12.48
N GLY A 167 95.15 -5.79 12.46
CA GLY A 167 96.43 -5.38 11.83
C GLY A 167 96.81 -3.90 11.96
N SER A 168 97.79 -3.58 12.84
CA SER A 168 98.28 -2.21 13.08
C SER A 168 99.10 -1.64 11.92
N ASN A 169 98.83 -0.39 11.52
CA ASN A 169 99.78 0.76 11.50
C ASN A 169 99.19 1.94 10.70
N GLY A 170 99.42 3.18 11.16
CA GLY A 170 98.82 4.39 10.56
C GLY A 170 99.75 5.21 9.66
N ALA A 171 99.14 6.12 8.88
CA ALA A 171 99.78 7.25 8.24
C ALA A 171 98.76 8.39 8.07
N GLU A 172 99.15 9.63 8.37
CA GLU A 172 98.33 10.82 8.12
C GLU A 172 98.45 11.27 6.66
N VAL A 173 97.35 11.65 6.03
CA VAL A 173 97.35 12.49 4.81
C VAL A 173 96.21 13.51 4.93
N GLN A 174 96.59 14.78 5.12
CA GLN A 174 95.69 15.93 4.99
C GLN A 174 95.51 16.33 3.51
N THR A 175 94.74 17.41 3.29
CA THR A 175 94.50 18.14 2.02
C THR A 175 93.43 17.50 1.11
N SER A 176 92.46 18.24 0.55
CA SER A 176 92.17 19.68 0.66
C SER A 176 90.66 19.94 0.79
N GLN A 177 90.32 21.07 1.43
CA GLN A 177 88.99 21.67 1.26
C GLN A 177 88.85 22.17 -0.18
N THR A 178 87.67 22.00 -0.76
CA THR A 178 87.11 22.96 -1.71
C THR A 178 85.71 23.26 -1.21
N GLN A 179 85.56 24.40 -0.55
CA GLN A 179 84.25 24.94 -0.20
C GLN A 179 83.60 25.42 -1.51
N ALA A 180 82.46 24.82 -1.86
CA ALA A 180 81.57 25.33 -2.88
C ALA A 180 80.42 26.02 -2.14
N ASP A 181 80.29 27.33 -2.35
CA ASP A 181 79.24 28.14 -1.72
C ASP A 181 77.92 27.91 -2.50
N ASP A 182 77.22 26.84 -2.16
CA ASP A 182 75.90 26.54 -2.70
C ASP A 182 74.81 27.19 -1.81
N GLU A 183 74.54 28.47 -2.06
CA GLU A 183 73.37 29.21 -1.55
C GLU A 183 72.08 28.73 -2.23
N GLY A 184 71.93 27.41 -2.37
CA GLY A 184 70.72 26.72 -2.78
C GLY A 184 69.68 26.87 -1.69
N THR A 185 68.96 28.00 -1.71
CA THR A 185 67.81 28.23 -0.82
C THR A 185 66.70 27.25 -1.22
N GLN A 186 66.77 26.04 -0.68
CA GLN A 186 65.68 25.08 -0.63
C GLN A 186 64.57 25.71 0.23
N SER A 187 63.77 26.55 -0.42
CA SER A 187 62.50 27.01 0.12
C SER A 187 61.56 25.81 0.07
N GLU A 188 61.66 24.93 1.07
CA GLU A 188 60.52 24.11 1.48
C GLU A 188 59.37 25.10 1.71
N ALA A 189 58.37 25.06 0.83
CA ALA A 189 57.18 25.88 1.01
C ALA A 189 56.54 25.44 2.33
N VAL A 190 56.56 26.33 3.32
CA VAL A 190 55.88 26.08 4.58
C VAL A 190 54.41 26.12 4.24
N ALA A 191 53.73 24.97 4.28
CA ALA A 191 52.31 24.90 3.99
C ALA A 191 51.57 25.90 4.88
N SER A 192 50.82 26.80 4.25
CA SER A 192 50.13 27.89 4.91
C SER A 192 49.00 27.39 5.81
N ASP A 193 48.64 28.22 6.80
CA ASP A 193 47.53 27.94 7.70
C ASP A 193 46.22 28.18 6.94
N LEU A 194 45.68 27.10 6.38
CA LEU A 194 44.38 27.01 5.70
C LEU A 194 43.30 26.67 6.73
N SER A 195 42.24 27.45 6.80
CA SER A 195 41.15 27.23 7.76
C SER A 195 40.43 25.90 7.52
N PRO A 196 39.66 25.38 8.51
CA PRO A 196 38.58 24.44 8.22
C PRO A 196 37.70 24.98 7.09
N VAL A 197 37.13 24.07 6.29
CA VAL A 197 36.10 24.44 5.33
C VAL A 197 34.82 24.72 6.10
N VAL A 198 34.12 25.79 5.76
CA VAL A 198 32.81 26.15 6.32
C VAL A 198 31.86 26.48 5.18
N ASP A 199 30.56 26.31 5.39
CA ASP A 199 29.58 27.02 4.57
C ASP A 199 29.59 28.52 4.95
N ILE A 200 29.46 29.39 3.95
CA ILE A 200 29.33 30.84 4.11
C ILE A 200 28.00 31.40 3.59
N ASP A 201 27.13 30.56 3.02
CA ASP A 201 25.71 30.90 2.96
C ASP A 201 25.11 30.85 4.39
N ALA A 202 23.87 31.27 4.51
CA ALA A 202 23.06 31.14 5.73
C ALA A 202 21.65 30.61 5.38
N SER A 203 21.53 29.93 4.24
CA SER A 203 20.33 29.22 3.79
C SER A 203 20.15 27.91 4.59
N THR A 204 19.51 26.89 4.01
CA THR A 204 19.36 25.59 4.66
C THR A 204 19.65 24.51 3.64
N ASP A 205 20.76 23.82 3.85
CA ASP A 205 21.32 22.76 3.01
C ASP A 205 20.24 21.78 2.55
N GLY A 206 19.83 21.89 1.29
CA GLY A 206 18.84 21.02 0.72
C GLY A 206 18.18 21.55 -0.55
N VAL A 207 17.75 20.60 -1.37
CA VAL A 207 17.07 20.82 -2.65
C VAL A 207 15.77 20.02 -2.67
N ASP A 208 14.84 20.48 -3.49
CA ASP A 208 13.65 19.72 -3.84
C ASP A 208 14.08 18.70 -4.91
N GLU A 209 13.56 17.47 -4.93
CA GLU A 209 14.18 16.39 -5.73
C GLU A 209 14.14 16.62 -7.25
N ASN A 210 13.05 17.16 -7.77
CA ASN A 210 12.91 17.56 -9.17
C ASN A 210 13.69 18.83 -9.57
N ALA A 211 14.61 19.31 -8.71
CA ALA A 211 15.46 20.45 -9.01
C ALA A 211 16.32 20.24 -10.27
N GLU A 212 16.23 21.18 -11.22
CA GLU A 212 17.01 21.13 -12.47
C GLU A 212 18.52 21.01 -12.20
N ILE A 213 19.21 20.15 -12.95
CA ILE A 213 20.68 20.00 -12.90
C ILE A 213 21.35 21.38 -13.03
N GLY A 214 22.17 21.74 -12.04
CA GLY A 214 22.77 23.07 -11.85
C GLY A 214 22.11 23.91 -10.76
N ALA A 215 20.94 23.53 -10.22
CA ALA A 215 20.35 24.14 -9.03
C ALA A 215 21.34 24.06 -7.84
N SER A 216 21.50 25.17 -7.11
CA SER A 216 22.40 25.20 -5.95
C SER A 216 21.75 24.57 -4.72
N THR A 217 22.54 23.85 -3.92
CA THR A 217 22.06 23.11 -2.76
C THR A 217 21.93 23.95 -1.49
N GLY A 218 22.24 25.25 -1.57
CA GLY A 218 22.33 26.15 -0.42
C GLY A 218 23.73 26.23 0.20
N ILE A 219 24.64 25.29 -0.14
CA ILE A 219 26.02 25.28 0.35
C ILE A 219 26.94 26.12 -0.56
N GLN A 220 27.64 27.08 0.04
CA GLN A 220 28.84 27.71 -0.52
C GLN A 220 30.05 27.43 0.38
N ALA A 221 30.85 26.44 0.01
CA ALA A 221 32.05 26.08 0.75
C ALA A 221 33.14 27.17 0.66
N SER A 222 33.77 27.48 1.79
CA SER A 222 34.84 28.48 1.88
C SER A 222 35.93 28.08 2.87
N ALA A 223 37.18 28.43 2.56
CA ALA A 223 38.31 28.37 3.49
C ALA A 223 39.28 29.54 3.26
N ASP A 224 39.78 30.13 4.34
CA ASP A 224 40.72 31.25 4.35
C ASP A 224 42.17 30.78 4.43
N VAL A 225 43.10 31.48 3.77
CA VAL A 225 44.55 31.28 3.89
C VAL A 225 45.24 32.53 4.43
N THR A 226 45.96 32.38 5.54
CA THR A 226 46.61 33.50 6.25
C THR A 226 47.68 34.27 5.46
N GLU A 227 48.31 33.65 4.45
CA GLU A 227 49.33 34.28 3.60
C GLU A 227 48.82 34.70 2.20
N GLY A 228 47.51 34.56 1.92
CA GLY A 228 46.89 35.02 0.69
C GLY A 228 47.19 34.17 -0.55
N ALA A 229 47.33 32.85 -0.38
CA ALA A 229 47.32 31.90 -1.48
C ALA A 229 45.88 31.72 -2.02
N ASP A 230 45.73 31.53 -3.33
CA ASP A 230 44.43 31.16 -3.92
C ASP A 230 43.99 29.77 -3.43
N VAL A 231 42.69 29.58 -3.18
CA VAL A 231 42.07 28.30 -2.76
C VAL A 231 41.12 27.82 -3.85
N THR A 232 41.17 26.52 -4.16
CA THR A 232 40.24 25.86 -5.10
C THR A 232 39.53 24.69 -4.42
N TYR A 233 38.27 24.47 -4.80
CA TYR A 233 37.40 23.46 -4.19
C TYR A 233 37.16 22.25 -5.11
N SER A 234 36.94 21.08 -4.51
CA SER A 234 36.54 19.85 -5.20
C SER A 234 35.74 18.94 -4.27
N LEU A 235 35.03 17.95 -4.82
CA LEU A 235 34.39 16.89 -4.03
C LEU A 235 35.31 15.66 -3.95
N VAL A 236 35.46 15.12 -2.74
CA VAL A 236 36.10 13.82 -2.44
C VAL A 236 35.05 12.71 -2.46
N ASP A 237 33.84 13.05 -2.02
CA ASP A 237 32.62 12.27 -2.19
C ASP A 237 31.55 13.22 -2.78
N ASP A 238 30.99 12.82 -3.92
CA ASP A 238 29.98 13.53 -4.71
C ASP A 238 28.60 12.84 -4.63
N ALA A 239 28.42 11.96 -3.64
CA ALA A 239 27.29 11.06 -3.45
C ALA A 239 27.02 10.14 -4.65
N GLY A 240 28.05 9.80 -5.45
CA GLY A 240 27.94 8.96 -6.64
C GLY A 240 27.71 9.73 -7.94
N GLY A 241 28.04 11.03 -7.95
CA GLY A 241 27.85 11.96 -9.07
C GLY A 241 26.53 12.75 -9.01
N LEU A 242 25.81 12.71 -7.88
CA LEU A 242 24.58 13.46 -7.67
C LEU A 242 24.83 14.96 -7.48
N PHE A 243 26.02 15.34 -7.01
CA PHE A 243 26.41 16.73 -6.78
C PHE A 243 27.70 17.12 -7.50
N SER A 244 27.86 18.42 -7.69
CA SER A 244 29.06 19.06 -8.24
C SER A 244 29.40 20.30 -7.42
N ILE A 245 30.64 20.78 -7.53
CA ILE A 245 31.08 22.01 -6.90
C ILE A 245 31.83 22.88 -7.93
N ASP A 246 31.54 24.17 -7.94
CA ASP A 246 32.33 25.12 -8.73
C ASP A 246 33.68 25.38 -8.05
N PRO A 247 34.82 25.14 -8.74
CA PRO A 247 36.13 25.11 -8.09
C PRO A 247 36.69 26.49 -7.75
N GLU A 248 36.12 27.59 -8.29
CA GLU A 248 36.54 28.96 -8.01
C GLU A 248 35.66 29.65 -6.95
N THR A 249 34.38 29.28 -6.86
CA THR A 249 33.38 29.93 -6.00
C THR A 249 32.88 29.08 -4.83
N GLY A 250 33.17 27.77 -4.82
CA GLY A 250 32.79 26.85 -3.74
C GLY A 250 31.30 26.50 -3.68
N VAL A 251 30.49 27.00 -4.62
CA VAL A 251 29.05 26.73 -4.68
C VAL A 251 28.82 25.27 -5.08
N VAL A 252 28.03 24.56 -4.28
CA VAL A 252 27.57 23.20 -4.59
C VAL A 252 26.26 23.25 -5.37
N SER A 253 26.13 22.38 -6.37
CA SER A 253 24.96 22.28 -7.23
C SER A 253 24.64 20.83 -7.64
N VAL A 254 23.35 20.55 -7.86
CA VAL A 254 22.82 19.28 -8.37
C VAL A 254 23.47 18.92 -9.71
N ALA A 255 23.87 17.66 -9.86
CA ALA A 255 24.57 17.11 -11.02
C ALA A 255 23.95 15.82 -11.60
N GLY A 256 23.15 15.10 -10.80
CA GLY A 256 22.35 13.94 -11.20
C GLY A 256 20.85 14.15 -10.97
N GLU A 257 20.05 13.13 -11.27
CA GLU A 257 18.64 13.04 -10.89
C GLU A 257 18.55 12.64 -9.40
N LEU A 258 17.61 13.22 -8.65
CA LEU A 258 17.40 12.99 -7.22
C LEU A 258 16.02 12.35 -7.00
N ASP A 259 15.83 11.71 -5.84
CA ASP A 259 14.75 10.75 -5.57
C ASP A 259 14.64 10.62 -4.03
N ALA A 260 13.56 11.15 -3.44
CA ALA A 260 13.34 11.22 -1.99
C ALA A 260 12.98 9.85 -1.40
N GLU A 261 12.20 9.06 -2.14
CA GLU A 261 11.81 7.67 -1.86
C GLU A 261 13.04 6.78 -1.65
N THR A 262 14.06 7.00 -2.47
CA THR A 262 15.36 6.34 -2.38
C THR A 262 16.22 6.95 -1.26
N ALA A 263 16.30 8.29 -1.17
CA ALA A 263 17.10 8.95 -0.14
C ALA A 263 16.76 10.44 0.11
N GLY A 264 15.89 10.71 1.10
CA GLY A 264 15.64 12.05 1.67
C GLY A 264 16.86 12.86 2.21
N SER A 265 18.09 12.36 2.09
CA SER A 265 19.33 13.14 2.34
C SER A 265 20.59 12.46 1.81
N HIS A 266 21.59 13.25 1.41
CA HIS A 266 22.93 12.78 1.06
C HIS A 266 24.03 13.51 1.84
N GLU A 267 25.14 12.83 2.09
CA GLU A 267 26.38 13.46 2.56
C GLU A 267 27.35 13.66 1.38
N ILE A 268 28.00 14.83 1.33
CA ILE A 268 29.13 15.12 0.42
C ILE A 268 30.35 15.52 1.22
N THR A 269 31.55 15.26 0.70
CA THR A 269 32.80 15.68 1.36
C THR A 269 33.56 16.64 0.46
N VAL A 270 33.65 17.91 0.88
CA VAL A 270 34.36 18.97 0.16
C VAL A 270 35.84 18.96 0.57
N LEU A 271 36.72 19.16 -0.41
CA LEU A 271 38.15 19.40 -0.26
C LEU A 271 38.48 20.83 -0.71
N ALA A 272 38.96 21.66 0.20
CA ALA A 272 39.64 22.91 -0.13
C ALA A 272 41.14 22.64 -0.28
N THR A 273 41.72 23.11 -1.38
CA THR A 273 43.16 23.02 -1.67
C THR A 273 43.72 24.41 -1.91
N ALA A 274 44.67 24.84 -1.08
CA ALA A 274 45.43 26.06 -1.30
C ALA A 274 46.51 25.84 -2.38
N SER A 275 46.86 26.90 -3.11
CA SER A 275 47.80 26.87 -4.25
C SER A 275 49.27 26.57 -3.87
N ASP A 276 49.60 26.48 -2.58
CA ASP A 276 50.88 25.98 -2.06
C ASP A 276 50.88 24.46 -1.76
N GLY A 277 49.70 23.82 -1.78
CA GLY A 277 49.49 22.40 -1.47
C GLY A 277 48.93 22.11 -0.06
N ALA A 278 48.56 23.11 0.74
CA ALA A 278 47.78 22.86 1.97
C ALA A 278 46.35 22.40 1.62
N THR A 279 45.81 21.44 2.38
CA THR A 279 44.50 20.83 2.11
C THR A 279 43.67 20.63 3.38
N GLN A 280 42.38 20.95 3.31
CA GLN A 280 41.40 20.80 4.39
C GLN A 280 40.10 20.23 3.84
N THR A 281 39.39 19.43 4.64
CA THR A 281 38.14 18.76 4.23
C THR A 281 37.05 18.90 5.28
N GLU A 282 35.81 19.07 4.85
CA GLU A 282 34.61 19.04 5.71
C GLU A 282 33.49 18.25 5.00
N THR A 283 32.61 17.61 5.76
CA THR A 283 31.46 16.85 5.25
C THR A 283 30.18 17.62 5.52
N PHE A 284 29.35 17.78 4.49
CA PHE A 284 28.07 18.49 4.56
C PHE A 284 26.92 17.53 4.24
N THR A 285 25.77 17.72 4.91
CA THR A 285 24.56 16.93 4.66
C THR A 285 23.55 17.79 3.91
N ILE A 286 23.15 17.35 2.72
CA ILE A 286 22.14 17.98 1.88
C ILE A 286 20.82 17.23 2.10
N ALA A 287 19.78 17.91 2.59
CA ALA A 287 18.44 17.33 2.64
C ALA A 287 17.82 17.26 1.24
N ILE A 288 17.20 16.14 0.88
CA ILE A 288 16.32 16.08 -0.29
C ILE A 288 14.90 16.30 0.23
N ARG A 289 14.18 17.24 -0.40
CA ARG A 289 12.79 17.53 -0.07
C ARG A 289 11.90 16.82 -1.08
N ASP A 290 11.13 15.91 -0.52
CA ASP A 290 9.90 15.34 -1.02
C ASP A 290 9.06 16.37 -1.79
N VAL A 291 8.68 16.03 -3.02
CA VAL A 291 7.69 16.75 -3.81
C VAL A 291 6.65 15.76 -4.33
N ASN A 292 5.39 15.94 -3.93
CA ASN A 292 4.28 15.12 -4.41
C ASN A 292 4.27 15.00 -5.96
N GLU A 293 4.52 13.80 -6.44
CA GLU A 293 4.65 13.42 -7.85
C GLU A 293 3.75 12.24 -8.23
N PHE A 294 3.10 11.59 -7.26
CA PHE A 294 2.17 10.47 -7.46
C PHE A 294 0.75 10.80 -6.98
N ASP A 295 -0.25 10.15 -7.61
CA ASP A 295 -1.62 10.07 -7.09
C ASP A 295 -1.75 8.70 -6.38
N VAL A 296 -2.57 8.62 -5.32
CA VAL A 296 -2.87 7.35 -4.62
C VAL A 296 -3.32 6.23 -5.56
N SER A 297 -2.81 5.01 -5.34
CA SER A 297 -2.97 3.89 -6.26
C SER A 297 -4.41 3.39 -6.43
N ASP A 298 -4.68 2.70 -7.54
CA ASP A 298 -5.85 1.81 -7.67
C ASP A 298 -5.91 0.85 -6.45
N ILE A 299 -7.07 0.77 -5.79
CA ILE A 299 -7.29 -0.13 -4.65
C ILE A 299 -7.13 -1.60 -5.08
N GLN A 300 -6.23 -2.32 -4.43
CA GLN A 300 -6.00 -3.75 -4.58
C GLN A 300 -6.75 -4.55 -3.50
N GLU A 301 -7.36 -5.68 -3.87
CA GLU A 301 -7.79 -6.69 -2.90
C GLU A 301 -6.58 -7.58 -2.54
N THR A 302 -6.30 -7.74 -1.24
CA THR A 302 -5.12 -8.47 -0.74
C THR A 302 -5.44 -9.90 -0.23
N GLY A 303 -6.73 -10.27 -0.19
CA GLY A 303 -7.23 -11.56 0.30
C GLY A 303 -7.60 -12.56 -0.80
N GLU A 304 -8.43 -13.53 -0.44
CA GLU A 304 -9.21 -14.31 -1.41
C GLU A 304 -10.48 -13.53 -1.76
N THR A 305 -10.84 -13.44 -3.04
CA THR A 305 -12.00 -12.63 -3.49
C THR A 305 -13.31 -13.10 -2.86
N VAL A 306 -13.85 -12.24 -2.00
CA VAL A 306 -15.13 -12.46 -1.34
C VAL A 306 -16.27 -12.15 -2.32
N THR A 307 -17.28 -13.01 -2.35
CA THR A 307 -18.43 -12.88 -3.27
C THR A 307 -19.78 -12.90 -2.55
N GLY A 308 -19.79 -12.99 -1.23
CA GLY A 308 -21.01 -12.95 -0.44
C GLY A 308 -20.79 -13.00 1.07
N ILE A 309 -21.85 -12.76 1.81
CA ILE A 309 -21.95 -12.81 3.28
C ILE A 309 -23.21 -13.59 3.68
N SER A 310 -23.18 -14.23 4.84
CA SER A 310 -24.37 -14.84 5.44
C SER A 310 -25.30 -13.73 5.97
N GLU A 311 -26.62 -13.94 5.98
CA GLU A 311 -27.51 -12.95 6.60
C GLU A 311 -27.46 -12.99 8.13
N ASP A 312 -27.23 -14.17 8.71
CA ASP A 312 -26.97 -14.38 10.14
C ASP A 312 -25.59 -13.87 10.60
N ALA A 313 -24.81 -13.25 9.71
CA ALA A 313 -23.44 -12.83 9.98
C ALA A 313 -23.39 -11.75 11.07
N ALA A 314 -22.90 -12.15 12.24
CA ALA A 314 -22.88 -11.33 13.44
C ALA A 314 -22.09 -10.01 13.26
N GLY A 315 -22.60 -8.95 13.89
CA GLY A 315 -21.88 -7.68 14.04
C GLY A 315 -20.48 -7.88 14.64
N GLY A 316 -19.52 -7.09 14.14
CA GLY A 316 -18.10 -7.21 14.47
C GLY A 316 -17.37 -8.38 13.79
N SER A 317 -18.03 -9.21 12.98
CA SER A 317 -17.35 -10.24 12.18
C SER A 317 -16.68 -9.67 10.92
N ALA A 318 -15.54 -10.22 10.53
CA ALA A 318 -14.85 -9.81 9.30
C ALA A 318 -15.56 -10.36 8.06
N THR A 319 -15.70 -9.55 7.01
CA THR A 319 -16.27 -10.02 5.73
C THR A 319 -15.30 -10.93 4.97
N GLY A 320 -14.00 -10.87 5.31
CA GLY A 320 -12.90 -11.48 4.57
C GLY A 320 -12.25 -10.56 3.55
N ILE A 321 -12.88 -9.42 3.23
CA ILE A 321 -12.32 -8.39 2.35
C ILE A 321 -11.21 -7.67 3.10
N SER A 322 -10.05 -7.52 2.45
CA SER A 322 -8.94 -6.69 2.92
C SER A 322 -8.38 -5.96 1.71
N VAL A 323 -8.30 -4.63 1.80
CA VAL A 323 -7.85 -3.76 0.71
C VAL A 323 -6.50 -3.15 1.01
N PHE A 324 -5.82 -2.71 -0.03
CA PHE A 324 -4.61 -1.92 0.04
C PHE A 324 -4.55 -0.93 -1.14
N ALA A 325 -4.31 0.34 -0.83
CA ALA A 325 -3.80 1.32 -1.77
C ALA A 325 -2.53 1.94 -1.19
N ASP A 326 -1.60 2.28 -2.06
CA ASP A 326 -0.30 2.87 -1.74
C ASP A 326 -0.29 4.31 -2.21
N ASP A 327 0.41 5.18 -1.50
CA ASP A 327 0.96 6.39 -2.08
C ASP A 327 2.48 6.23 -2.13
N GLN A 328 3.10 6.72 -3.19
CA GLN A 328 4.53 6.53 -3.40
C GLN A 328 5.37 7.65 -2.78
N ASP A 329 4.83 8.86 -2.65
CA ASP A 329 5.52 10.03 -2.07
C ASP A 329 5.77 9.81 -0.55
N VAL A 330 7.04 9.84 -0.09
CA VAL A 330 7.37 9.44 1.30
C VAL A 330 6.91 10.41 2.41
N SER A 331 6.39 11.60 2.07
CA SER A 331 5.73 12.48 3.04
C SER A 331 4.23 12.22 3.22
N ASP A 332 3.61 11.44 2.34
CA ASP A 332 2.16 11.21 2.29
C ASP A 332 1.70 9.87 2.90
N SER A 333 0.39 9.71 3.07
CA SER A 333 -0.20 8.57 3.79
C SER A 333 -1.66 8.30 3.44
N VAL A 334 -1.96 7.05 3.10
CA VAL A 334 -3.30 6.61 2.70
C VAL A 334 -4.21 6.34 3.89
N SER A 335 -5.47 6.78 3.78
CA SER A 335 -6.56 6.50 4.73
C SER A 335 -7.79 5.94 4.01
N TYR A 336 -8.61 5.13 4.71
CA TYR A 336 -9.77 4.46 4.11
C TYR A 336 -11.11 4.93 4.69
N SER A 337 -12.15 4.91 3.86
CA SER A 337 -13.54 5.10 4.25
C SER A 337 -14.50 4.22 3.42
N ILE A 338 -15.73 4.07 3.91
CA ILE A 338 -16.78 3.22 3.32
C ILE A 338 -18.12 3.96 3.35
N ASP A 339 -18.96 3.78 2.33
CA ASP A 339 -20.21 4.55 2.15
C ASP A 339 -21.47 3.92 2.78
N ASP A 340 -21.55 2.58 2.87
CA ASP A 340 -22.63 1.87 3.56
C ASP A 340 -22.31 1.68 5.07
N PRO A 341 -23.13 2.22 5.99
CA PRO A 341 -22.90 2.16 7.43
C PRO A 341 -23.09 0.76 8.05
N ARG A 342 -23.48 -0.25 7.28
CA ARG A 342 -23.51 -1.67 7.72
C ARG A 342 -22.12 -2.30 7.76
N PHE A 343 -21.11 -1.63 7.18
CA PHE A 343 -19.74 -2.07 7.16
C PHE A 343 -18.84 -1.03 7.83
N VAL A 344 -17.70 -1.48 8.35
CA VAL A 344 -16.61 -0.64 8.84
C VAL A 344 -15.28 -1.14 8.29
N ILE A 345 -14.39 -0.20 7.99
CA ILE A 345 -13.02 -0.46 7.52
C ILE A 345 -12.02 0.08 8.55
N ASP A 346 -10.94 -0.65 8.81
CA ASP A 346 -9.90 -0.25 9.77
C ASP A 346 -8.69 0.41 9.11
N GLU A 347 -7.71 0.82 9.93
CA GLU A 347 -6.46 1.45 9.46
C GLU A 347 -5.56 0.51 8.63
N ASN A 348 -5.86 -0.80 8.61
CA ASN A 348 -5.15 -1.82 7.84
C ASN A 348 -5.92 -2.23 6.57
N GLY A 349 -7.02 -1.54 6.23
CA GLY A 349 -7.85 -1.85 5.08
C GLY A 349 -8.76 -3.08 5.25
N VAL A 350 -8.93 -3.60 6.47
CA VAL A 350 -9.76 -4.79 6.73
C VAL A 350 -11.22 -4.38 6.88
N VAL A 351 -12.11 -4.98 6.10
CA VAL A 351 -13.56 -4.72 6.18
C VAL A 351 -14.25 -5.72 7.11
N SER A 352 -15.13 -5.20 7.96
CA SER A 352 -15.96 -5.98 8.89
C SER A 352 -17.39 -5.44 8.95
N ILE A 353 -18.30 -6.26 9.46
CA ILE A 353 -19.72 -5.95 9.63
C ILE A 353 -19.88 -5.07 10.87
N ALA A 354 -20.67 -4.01 10.79
CA ALA A 354 -20.94 -3.11 11.92
C ALA A 354 -21.74 -3.83 13.03
N GLU A 355 -21.53 -3.43 14.30
CA GLU A 355 -22.16 -4.08 15.48
C GLU A 355 -23.70 -4.10 15.43
N ASP A 356 -24.33 -3.06 14.85
CA ASP A 356 -25.78 -2.92 14.69
C ASP A 356 -26.27 -3.23 13.25
N ALA A 357 -25.44 -3.85 12.40
CA ALA A 357 -25.84 -4.23 11.04
C ALA A 357 -26.82 -5.41 11.02
N VAL A 358 -27.65 -5.45 9.98
CA VAL A 358 -28.58 -6.54 9.67
C VAL A 358 -28.65 -6.72 8.15
N PHE A 359 -28.86 -7.96 7.74
CA PHE A 359 -29.08 -8.41 6.37
C PHE A 359 -30.33 -9.33 6.37
N ASP A 360 -30.90 -9.57 5.19
CA ASP A 360 -32.22 -10.21 4.99
C ASP A 360 -32.26 -10.64 3.51
N ALA A 361 -32.19 -11.93 3.22
CA ALA A 361 -32.02 -12.47 1.87
C ALA A 361 -33.29 -12.33 1.02
N GLU A 362 -34.46 -12.48 1.64
CA GLU A 362 -35.79 -12.27 1.05
C GLU A 362 -35.97 -10.82 0.54
N THR A 363 -35.39 -9.85 1.25
CA THR A 363 -35.51 -8.42 0.98
C THR A 363 -34.34 -7.87 0.14
N GLU A 364 -33.10 -8.29 0.42
CA GLU A 364 -31.88 -7.78 -0.21
C GLU A 364 -30.80 -8.88 -0.41
N GLY A 365 -31.09 -9.86 -1.26
CA GLY A 365 -30.13 -10.91 -1.67
C GLY A 365 -28.80 -10.43 -2.31
N THR A 366 -28.58 -9.12 -2.51
CA THR A 366 -27.30 -8.52 -2.92
C THR A 366 -27.09 -7.14 -2.30
N VAL A 367 -26.00 -6.97 -1.56
CA VAL A 367 -25.56 -5.68 -1.00
C VAL A 367 -24.32 -5.17 -1.74
N SER A 368 -24.20 -3.86 -1.93
CA SER A 368 -22.98 -3.26 -2.48
C SER A 368 -22.60 -1.94 -1.80
N PHE A 369 -21.28 -1.70 -1.75
CA PHE A 369 -20.68 -0.54 -1.11
C PHE A 369 -19.41 -0.10 -1.85
N THR A 370 -19.03 1.16 -1.66
CA THR A 370 -17.78 1.76 -2.18
C THR A 370 -16.79 1.94 -1.04
N VAL A 371 -15.59 1.38 -1.19
CA VAL A 371 -14.42 1.79 -0.40
C VAL A 371 -13.72 2.93 -1.12
N THR A 372 -13.39 3.99 -0.39
CA THR A 372 -12.56 5.10 -0.87
C THR A 372 -11.25 5.10 -0.10
N ALA A 373 -10.14 5.13 -0.83
CA ALA A 373 -8.81 5.42 -0.32
C ALA A 373 -8.48 6.90 -0.64
N THR A 374 -8.03 7.64 0.36
CA THR A 374 -7.71 9.07 0.26
C THR A 374 -6.32 9.28 0.87
N SER A 375 -5.39 9.84 0.08
CA SER A 375 -4.06 10.22 0.58
C SER A 375 -4.05 11.66 1.13
N THR A 376 -2.95 12.08 1.75
CA THR A 376 -2.84 13.35 2.47
C THR A 376 -2.57 14.57 1.59
N ASP A 377 -2.16 14.35 0.33
CA ASP A 377 -2.12 15.31 -0.77
C ASP A 377 -3.54 15.79 -1.17
N GLY A 378 -4.51 14.87 -1.07
CA GLY A 378 -5.91 15.02 -1.49
C GLY A 378 -6.31 14.21 -2.74
N SER A 379 -5.46 13.29 -3.23
CA SER A 379 -5.83 12.30 -4.25
C SER A 379 -6.76 11.23 -3.67
N GLU A 380 -7.65 10.69 -4.53
CA GLU A 380 -8.69 9.72 -4.13
C GLU A 380 -8.83 8.58 -5.16
N SER A 381 -8.96 7.37 -4.64
CA SER A 381 -9.14 6.11 -5.38
C SER A 381 -10.34 5.33 -4.82
N THR A 382 -11.15 4.71 -5.67
CA THR A 382 -12.44 4.12 -5.26
C THR A 382 -12.69 2.74 -5.87
N GLN A 383 -13.10 1.77 -5.04
CA GLN A 383 -13.48 0.42 -5.47
C GLN A 383 -14.87 0.04 -4.93
N VAL A 384 -15.73 -0.46 -5.82
CA VAL A 384 -17.06 -0.97 -5.47
C VAL A 384 -16.98 -2.48 -5.21
N PHE A 385 -17.63 -2.94 -4.14
CA PHE A 385 -17.76 -4.36 -3.80
C PHE A 385 -19.23 -4.76 -3.91
N ASP A 386 -19.53 -5.79 -4.69
CA ASP A 386 -20.86 -6.39 -4.83
C ASP A 386 -20.86 -7.77 -4.15
N LEU A 387 -21.67 -7.95 -3.11
CA LEU A 387 -21.75 -9.17 -2.30
C LEU A 387 -23.15 -9.77 -2.36
N ASN A 388 -23.25 -11.07 -2.62
CA ASN A 388 -24.51 -11.80 -2.47
C ASN A 388 -24.79 -12.03 -0.98
N VAL A 389 -26.01 -11.78 -0.53
CA VAL A 389 -26.47 -12.19 0.81
C VAL A 389 -26.97 -13.63 0.67
N THR A 390 -26.47 -14.55 1.51
CA THR A 390 -26.80 -15.97 1.42
C THR A 390 -27.81 -16.41 2.47
N ASP A 391 -28.93 -16.93 1.95
CA ASP A 391 -30.06 -17.58 2.62
C ASP A 391 -29.68 -18.54 3.77
N VAL A 392 -30.42 -18.44 4.89
CA VAL A 392 -30.31 -19.30 6.08
C VAL A 392 -31.69 -19.87 6.46
N ASP A 393 -31.72 -21.15 6.88
CA ASP A 393 -32.90 -21.83 7.45
C ASP A 393 -33.23 -21.24 8.83
N GLU A 394 -34.24 -20.35 8.88
CA GLU A 394 -34.65 -19.63 10.09
C GLU A 394 -36.16 -19.57 10.33
N ALA A 395 -37.00 -19.91 9.35
CA ALA A 395 -38.45 -20.02 9.51
C ALA A 395 -38.98 -21.47 9.53
N ASP A 396 -39.85 -21.76 10.50
CA ASP A 396 -40.66 -23.00 10.47
C ASP A 396 -41.71 -22.91 9.35
N VAL A 397 -41.70 -23.88 8.41
CA VAL A 397 -42.80 -24.18 7.47
C VAL A 397 -44.16 -23.93 8.11
N SER A 398 -44.93 -23.00 7.54
CA SER A 398 -46.19 -22.56 8.13
C SER A 398 -47.23 -23.67 8.25
N ALA A 399 -48.15 -23.53 9.21
CA ALA A 399 -49.14 -24.55 9.52
C ALA A 399 -50.05 -24.87 8.31
N VAL A 400 -50.11 -26.16 7.93
CA VAL A 400 -50.92 -26.63 6.80
C VAL A 400 -52.39 -26.21 6.95
N THR A 401 -52.85 -25.39 6.01
CA THR A 401 -54.23 -24.93 5.89
C THR A 401 -54.96 -25.68 4.78
N ASP A 402 -56.29 -25.72 4.87
CA ASP A 402 -57.14 -26.05 3.73
C ASP A 402 -57.60 -24.75 3.07
N THR A 403 -57.31 -24.60 1.79
CA THR A 403 -57.60 -23.39 1.00
C THR A 403 -58.92 -23.47 0.23
N ASP A 404 -59.56 -24.64 0.15
CA ASP A 404 -60.94 -24.73 -0.31
C ASP A 404 -61.90 -24.44 0.87
N GLY A 405 -62.76 -23.43 0.70
CA GLY A 405 -63.83 -23.12 1.65
C GLY A 405 -65.06 -24.03 1.54
N SER A 406 -64.99 -25.07 0.72
CA SER A 406 -66.06 -26.03 0.46
C SER A 406 -66.24 -27.05 1.59
N ALA A 407 -67.18 -27.99 1.43
CA ALA A 407 -67.43 -29.05 2.38
C ALA A 407 -66.69 -30.33 1.99
N ASN A 408 -65.59 -30.62 2.69
CA ASN A 408 -64.71 -31.78 2.48
C ASN A 408 -65.51 -33.08 2.63
N THR A 409 -65.92 -33.65 1.50
CA THR A 409 -66.87 -34.75 1.43
C THR A 409 -66.59 -35.63 0.22
N ILE A 410 -66.65 -36.95 0.43
CA ILE A 410 -66.47 -37.95 -0.63
C ILE A 410 -67.70 -38.87 -0.68
N ALA A 411 -68.14 -39.22 -1.88
CA ALA A 411 -69.28 -40.12 -2.07
C ALA A 411 -68.89 -41.57 -1.77
N GLU A 412 -69.81 -42.37 -1.21
CA GLU A 412 -69.57 -43.79 -0.88
C GLU A 412 -69.28 -44.68 -2.11
N ASN A 413 -69.58 -44.17 -3.31
CA ASN A 413 -69.33 -44.80 -4.61
C ASN A 413 -68.28 -44.05 -5.45
N ALA A 414 -67.45 -43.20 -4.83
CA ALA A 414 -66.33 -42.55 -5.49
C ALA A 414 -65.31 -43.57 -6.04
N GLY A 415 -64.65 -43.20 -7.13
CA GLY A 415 -63.55 -43.98 -7.69
C GLY A 415 -62.18 -43.56 -7.14
N GLU A 416 -61.16 -44.34 -7.49
CA GLU A 416 -59.75 -43.95 -7.37
C GLU A 416 -59.49 -42.63 -8.13
N GLY A 417 -58.68 -41.74 -7.57
CA GLY A 417 -58.46 -40.38 -8.09
C GLY A 417 -59.63 -39.40 -7.92
N ALA A 418 -60.67 -39.72 -7.13
CA ALA A 418 -61.72 -38.76 -6.79
C ALA A 418 -61.25 -37.79 -5.69
N SER A 419 -61.28 -36.48 -5.98
CA SER A 419 -60.96 -35.43 -5.00
C SER A 419 -61.85 -35.48 -3.76
N THR A 420 -61.24 -35.19 -2.60
CA THR A 420 -61.87 -35.10 -1.28
C THR A 420 -62.49 -33.73 -0.99
N GLY A 421 -62.19 -32.72 -1.81
CA GLY A 421 -62.45 -31.30 -1.53
C GLY A 421 -61.34 -30.60 -0.74
N VAL A 422 -60.35 -31.32 -0.20
CA VAL A 422 -59.23 -30.72 0.55
C VAL A 422 -58.19 -30.17 -0.42
N THR A 423 -57.82 -28.90 -0.28
CA THR A 423 -56.73 -28.25 -1.03
C THR A 423 -55.68 -27.71 -0.06
N VAL A 424 -54.72 -28.57 0.31
CA VAL A 424 -53.68 -28.23 1.30
C VAL A 424 -52.76 -27.10 0.82
N SER A 425 -52.41 -26.19 1.73
CA SER A 425 -51.36 -25.19 1.51
C SER A 425 -50.66 -24.81 2.81
N ALA A 426 -49.34 -24.84 2.74
CA ALA A 426 -48.39 -24.21 3.62
C ALA A 426 -47.34 -23.51 2.73
N THR A 427 -46.79 -22.42 3.23
CA THR A 427 -45.63 -21.72 2.66
C THR A 427 -44.46 -21.79 3.62
N ASP A 428 -43.25 -21.77 3.07
CA ASP A 428 -42.09 -21.25 3.78
C ASP A 428 -41.85 -19.78 3.41
N SER A 429 -40.97 -19.08 4.12
CA SER A 429 -40.44 -17.76 3.72
C SER A 429 -39.13 -17.86 2.96
N ASP A 430 -38.27 -18.78 3.39
CA ASP A 430 -36.82 -18.74 3.16
C ASP A 430 -36.51 -19.14 1.70
N ILE A 431 -35.75 -18.31 0.97
CA ILE A 431 -35.75 -18.30 -0.50
C ILE A 431 -35.20 -19.57 -1.17
N THR A 432 -34.41 -20.42 -0.49
CA THR A 432 -33.96 -21.69 -1.08
C THR A 432 -34.84 -22.91 -0.76
N ASP A 433 -35.76 -22.82 0.21
CA ASP A 433 -36.44 -24.02 0.73
C ASP A 433 -37.73 -24.42 -0.03
N SER A 434 -38.32 -25.58 0.31
CA SER A 434 -39.43 -26.17 -0.45
C SER A 434 -40.36 -27.07 0.36
N VAL A 435 -41.59 -26.58 0.55
CA VAL A 435 -42.67 -27.30 1.25
C VAL A 435 -43.10 -28.58 0.51
N THR A 436 -43.04 -29.71 1.20
CA THR A 436 -43.56 -31.01 0.72
C THR A 436 -44.62 -31.60 1.66
N TYR A 437 -45.53 -32.40 1.10
CA TYR A 437 -46.72 -32.88 1.81
C TYR A 437 -46.78 -34.41 1.85
N THR A 438 -47.30 -34.96 2.95
CA THR A 438 -47.61 -36.39 3.08
C THR A 438 -48.96 -36.58 3.80
N VAL A 439 -49.55 -37.77 3.67
CA VAL A 439 -50.79 -38.17 4.34
C VAL A 439 -50.61 -39.53 5.02
N ASP A 440 -51.16 -39.69 6.22
CA ASP A 440 -50.95 -40.87 7.08
C ASP A 440 -51.88 -42.06 6.74
N ASP A 441 -53.02 -41.78 6.11
CA ASP A 441 -53.99 -42.79 5.66
C ASP A 441 -53.76 -43.16 4.19
N ALA A 442 -53.23 -44.36 3.96
CA ALA A 442 -52.89 -44.93 2.65
C ALA A 442 -54.09 -45.21 1.70
N ARG A 443 -55.26 -44.64 1.98
CA ARG A 443 -56.41 -44.55 1.06
C ARG A 443 -56.47 -43.22 0.30
N PHE A 444 -55.59 -42.28 0.64
CA PHE A 444 -55.46 -40.96 0.04
C PHE A 444 -54.03 -40.71 -0.41
N GLU A 445 -53.86 -39.72 -1.27
CA GLU A 445 -52.59 -39.18 -1.75
C GLU A 445 -52.69 -37.66 -1.78
N VAL A 446 -51.54 -36.97 -1.79
CA VAL A 446 -51.45 -35.55 -2.14
C VAL A 446 -50.90 -35.49 -3.57
N ALA A 447 -51.53 -34.73 -4.45
CA ALA A 447 -51.39 -34.81 -5.91
C ALA A 447 -51.27 -33.43 -6.57
#